data_AF-A0A2E9U3U7-F1
#
_entry.id   AF-A0A2E9U3U7-F1
#
_cell.length_a   1.000
_cell.length_b   1.000
_cell.length_c   1.000
_cell.angle_alpha   90.00
_cell.angle_beta   90.00
_cell.angle_gamma   90.00
#
_symmetry.space_group_name_H-M   'P 1'
#
loop_
_entity.id
_entity.type
_entity.pdbx_description
1 polymer ?
#
loop_
_entity_poly.entity_id
_entity_poly.type
_entity_poly.pdbx_seq_one_letter_code
_entity_poly.pdbx_strand_id
1 'polypeptide(L)' 'MKKIYSMFLMILTAGILLSNGVFAYIDPSTGGVLINTIWPLIVALFAVIGAFIVKYFWNPIKKLFSNIFKKSS' A
#
# COMPACT_ATOMS: atom_id res chain seq x y z
N MET A 1 -13.51 -14.68 29.14
CA MET A 1 -12.28 -14.79 28.33
C MET A 1 -12.29 -15.97 27.34
N LYS A 2 -12.60 -17.22 27.76
CA LYS A 2 -12.62 -18.40 26.86
C LYS A 2 -13.47 -18.23 25.57
N LYS A 3 -14.61 -17.54 25.66
CA LYS A 3 -15.51 -17.26 24.53
C LYS A 3 -14.90 -16.32 23.48
N ILE A 4 -14.06 -15.38 23.89
CA ILE A 4 -13.35 -14.45 22.99
C ILE A 4 -12.22 -15.19 22.27
N TYR A 5 -11.48 -16.05 22.99
CA TYR A 5 -10.46 -16.89 22.37
C TYR A 5 -11.04 -17.86 21.34
N SER A 6 -12.20 -18.49 21.63
CA SER A 6 -12.82 -19.38 20.64
C SER A 6 -13.33 -18.62 19.42
N MET A 7 -13.84 -17.40 19.60
CA MET A 7 -14.27 -16.54 18.48
C MET A 7 -13.08 -16.13 17.60
N PHE A 8 -11.97 -15.73 18.22
CA PHE A 8 -10.75 -15.36 17.51
C PHE A 8 -10.17 -16.55 16.72
N LEU A 9 -10.14 -17.73 17.34
CA LEU A 9 -9.66 -18.95 16.70
C LEU A 9 -10.53 -19.33 15.48
N MET A 10 -11.84 -19.14 15.59
CA MET A 10 -12.80 -19.42 14.52
C MET A 10 -12.65 -18.47 13.32
N ILE A 11 -12.37 -17.19 13.57
CA ILE A 11 -12.11 -16.21 12.51
C ILE A 11 -10.81 -16.56 11.78
N LEU A 12 -9.78 -16.95 12.54
CA LEU A 12 -8.48 -17.29 12.00
C LEU A 12 -8.52 -18.56 11.14
N THR A 13 -9.22 -19.59 11.59
CA THR A 13 -9.39 -20.84 10.81
C THR A 13 -10.26 -20.63 9.58
N ALA A 14 -11.33 -19.82 9.67
CA ALA A 14 -12.14 -19.47 8.51
C ALA A 14 -11.33 -18.72 7.45
N GLY A 15 -10.47 -17.77 7.85
CA GLY A 15 -9.59 -17.05 6.92
C GLY A 15 -8.61 -17.95 6.19
N ILE A 16 -8.06 -18.96 6.86
CA ILE A 16 -7.12 -19.91 6.26
C ILE A 16 -7.85 -20.87 5.29
N LEU A 17 -9.02 -21.38 5.67
CA LEU A 17 -9.80 -22.31 4.83
C LEU A 17 -10.40 -21.62 3.59
N LEU A 18 -10.71 -20.33 3.69
CA LEU A 18 -11.15 -19.50 2.56
C LEU A 18 -9.99 -18.97 1.71
N SER A 19 -8.73 -19.22 2.09
CA SER A 19 -7.55 -18.79 1.33
C SER A 19 -7.26 -19.63 0.09
N ASN A 20 -8.12 -20.61 -0.24
CA ASN A 20 -8.04 -21.34 -1.49
C ASN A 20 -8.20 -20.34 -2.65
N GLY A 21 -7.07 -19.94 -3.22
CA GLY A 21 -7.00 -19.07 -4.37
C GLY A 21 -7.58 -19.76 -5.58
N VAL A 22 -8.89 -19.63 -5.77
CA VAL A 22 -9.48 -19.80 -7.08
C VAL A 22 -8.90 -18.68 -7.91
N PHE A 23 -7.88 -18.99 -8.70
CA PHE A 23 -7.43 -18.11 -9.77
C PHE A 23 -8.62 -17.99 -10.71
N ALA A 24 -9.41 -16.93 -10.54
CA ALA A 24 -10.41 -16.56 -11.52
C ALA A 24 -9.66 -16.49 -12.85
N TYR A 25 -10.05 -17.32 -13.81
CA TYR A 25 -9.44 -17.31 -15.13
C TYR A 25 -9.71 -15.93 -15.71
N ILE A 26 -8.70 -15.06 -15.64
CA ILE A 26 -8.74 -13.76 -16.27
C ILE A 26 -8.46 -14.04 -17.73
N ASP A 27 -9.50 -13.92 -18.56
CA ASP A 27 -9.32 -14.03 -20.00
C ASP A 27 -8.37 -12.92 -20.49
N PRO A 28 -7.63 -13.13 -21.59
CA PRO A 28 -6.61 -12.19 -22.05
C PRO A 28 -7.14 -10.76 -22.30
N SER A 29 -8.42 -10.62 -22.65
CA SER A 29 -9.01 -9.30 -22.90
C SER A 29 -9.24 -8.53 -21.58
N THR A 30 -9.77 -9.20 -20.56
CA THR A 30 -9.91 -8.64 -19.20
C THR A 30 -8.55 -8.37 -18.56
N GLY A 31 -7.57 -9.27 -18.77
CA GLY A 31 -6.19 -9.08 -18.32
C GLY A 31 -5.53 -7.86 -18.95
N GLY A 32 -5.79 -7.63 -20.25
CA GLY A 32 -5.36 -6.42 -20.96
C GLY A 32 -5.92 -5.14 -20.35
N VAL A 33 -7.19 -5.11 -19.96
CA VAL A 33 -7.80 -3.94 -19.29
C VAL A 33 -7.17 -3.69 -17.92
N LEU A 34 -6.97 -4.75 -17.13
CA LEU A 34 -6.34 -4.64 -15.80
C LEU A 34 -4.92 -4.07 -15.89
N ILE A 35 -4.12 -4.55 -16.84
CA ILE A 35 -2.73 -4.12 -16.99
C ILE A 35 -2.63 -2.74 -17.66
N ASN A 36 -3.47 -2.43 -18.64
CA ASN A 36 -3.33 -1.19 -19.41
C ASN A 36 -4.10 -0.01 -18.82
N THR A 37 -5.13 -0.26 -18.01
CA THR A 37 -6.00 0.82 -17.48
C THR A 37 -5.89 0.93 -15.97
N ILE A 38 -6.00 -0.19 -15.26
CA ILE A 38 -6.07 -0.19 -13.79
C ILE A 38 -4.68 -0.07 -13.17
N TRP A 39 -3.69 -0.79 -13.69
CA TRP A 39 -2.32 -0.74 -13.18
C TRP A 39 -1.68 0.66 -13.26
N PRO A 40 -1.78 1.41 -14.38
CA PRO A 40 -1.24 2.76 -14.44
C PRO A 40 -1.94 3.72 -13.47
N LEU A 41 -3.24 3.53 -13.22
CA LEU A 41 -3.98 4.35 -12.25
C LEU A 41 -3.46 4.12 -10.83
N ILE A 42 -3.22 2.86 -10.46
CA ILE A 42 -2.63 2.50 -9.16
C ILE A 42 -1.24 3.13 -9.02
N VAL A 43 -0.39 2.98 -10.03
CA VAL A 43 0.98 3.55 -10.02
C VAL A 43 0.93 5.08 -9.93
N ALA A 44 0.06 5.73 -10.70
CA ALA A 44 -0.10 7.19 -10.66
C ALA A 44 -0.54 7.67 -9.28
N LEU A 45 -1.46 6.95 -8.62
CA LEU A 45 -1.95 7.30 -7.30
C LEU A 45 -0.84 7.22 -6.25
N PHE A 46 -0.02 6.16 -6.28
CA PHE A 46 1.16 6.06 -5.41
C PHE A 46 2.22 7.11 -5.73
N ALA A 47 2.46 7.41 -7.00
CA ALA A 47 3.41 8.44 -7.41
C ALA A 47 2.99 9.83 -6.90
N VAL A 48 1.70 10.17 -7.00
CA VAL A 48 1.16 11.44 -6.50
C VAL A 48 1.28 11.54 -4.98
N ILE A 49 0.90 10.48 -4.25
CA ILE A 49 1.04 10.45 -2.79
C ILE A 49 2.52 10.59 -2.39
N GLY A 50 3.41 9.84 -3.05
CA GLY A 50 4.85 9.91 -2.80
C GLY A 50 5.42 11.31 -3.08
N ALA A 51 5.05 11.91 -4.21
CA ALA A 51 5.47 13.26 -4.57
C ALA A 51 4.96 14.31 -3.58
N PHE A 52 3.71 14.16 -3.11
CA PHE A 52 3.13 15.02 -2.07
C PHE A 52 3.94 14.93 -0.76
N ILE A 53 4.22 13.70 -0.30
CA ILE A 53 4.99 13.50 0.93
C ILE A 53 6.39 14.12 0.81
N VAL A 54 7.08 13.87 -0.29
CA VAL A 54 8.42 14.42 -0.53
C VAL A 54 8.39 15.95 -0.55
N LYS A 55 7.42 16.54 -1.25
CA LYS A 55 7.35 18.00 -1.40
C LYS A 55 7.03 18.71 -0.09
N TYR A 56 6.07 18.21 0.69
CA TYR A 56 5.56 18.90 1.86
C TYR A 56 6.25 18.53 3.18
N PHE A 57 6.83 17.33 3.28
CA PHE A 57 7.48 16.88 4.51
C PHE A 57 8.99 16.77 4.32
N TRP A 58 9.45 16.01 3.32
CA TRP A 58 10.88 15.73 3.17
C TRP A 58 11.70 16.97 2.79
N ASN A 59 11.25 17.76 1.80
CA ASN A 59 11.98 18.93 1.33
C ASN A 59 12.14 20.02 2.41
N PRO A 60 11.09 20.39 3.17
CA PRO A 60 11.23 21.34 4.28
C PRO A 60 12.14 20.83 5.39
N ILE A 61 12.01 19.56 5.78
CA ILE A 61 12.87 18.95 6.80
C ILE A 61 14.34 19.01 6.34
N LYS A 62 14.63 18.56 5.12
CA LYS A 62 15.98 18.60 4.56
C LYS A 62 16.54 20.03 4.52
N LYS A 63 15.70 21.02 4.19
CA LYS A 63 16.09 22.43 4.17
C LYS A 63 16.40 22.96 5.57
N LEU A 64 15.61 22.61 6.58
CA LEU A 64 15.86 22.98 7.98
C LEU A 64 17.18 22.38 8.48
N PHE A 65 17.42 21.09 8.26
CA PHE A 65 18.68 20.43 8.65
C PHE A 65 19.89 21.02 7.94
N SER A 66 19.78 21.30 6.63
CA SER A 66 20.86 21.95 5.88
C SER A 66 21.18 23.36 6.41
N ASN A 67 20.17 24.13 6.80
CA ASN A 67 20.36 25.47 7.38
C ASN A 67 21.00 25.41 8.77
N ILE A 68 20.64 24.43 9.60
CA ILE A 68 21.25 24.22 10.92
C ILE A 68 22.74 23.86 10.76
N PHE A 69 23.05 22.91 9.86
CA PHE A 69 24.44 22.50 9.62
C PHE A 69 25.29 23.64 9.04
N LYS A 70 24.75 24.46 8.13
CA LYS A 70 25.46 25.62 7.57
C LYS A 70 25.68 26.76 8.57
N LYS A 71 24.84 26.88 9.60
CA LYS A 71 24.97 27.92 10.64
C LYS A 71 25.94 27.52 11.76
N SER A 72 26.25 26.23 11.87
CA SER A 72 27.15 25.66 12.89
C SER A 72 28.61 25.49 12.43
N SER A 73 28.90 25.72 11.15
CA SER A 73 30.24 25.75 10.56
C SER A 73 30.66 27.18 10.26
#